data_AF-A0A7X8HTB9-F1
#
_entry.id   AF-A0A7X8HTB9-F1
#
_cell.length_a   1.000
_cell.length_b   1.000
_cell.length_c   1.000
_cell.angle_alpha   90.00
_cell.angle_beta   90.00
_cell.angle_gamma   90.00
#
_symmetry.space_group_name_H-M   'P 1'
#
loop_
_entity.id
_entity.type
_entity.pdbx_description
1 polymer ?
#
loop_
_entity_poly.entity_id
_entity_poly.type
_entity_poly.pdbx_seq_one_letter_code
_entity_poly.pdbx_strand_id
1 'polypeptide(L)' 'MSLDLRNCPNCGRLFAKKPGVVLCPVCIDNEEEDFQKVKSFLWDNPNSTIEVVHEKTGV' A
#
# COMPACT_ATOMS: atom_id res chain seq x y z
N MET A 1 -4.17 -16.22 24.56
CA MET A 1 -3.67 -15.94 23.20
C MET A 1 -2.68 -14.80 23.31
N SER A 2 -1.39 -15.07 23.13
CA SER A 2 -0.34 -14.04 23.21
C SER A 2 -0.41 -13.16 21.97
N LEU A 3 -0.44 -11.84 22.17
CA LEU A 3 -0.43 -10.88 21.07
C LEU A 3 1.02 -10.65 20.65
N ASP A 4 1.45 -11.26 19.54
CA ASP A 4 2.79 -11.07 18.99
C ASP A 4 2.93 -9.66 18.39
N LEU A 5 3.36 -8.71 19.20
CA LEU A 5 3.64 -7.35 18.74
C LEU A 5 4.98 -7.30 18.02
N ARG A 6 4.99 -6.80 16.79
CA ARG A 6 6.21 -6.57 16.00
C ARG A 6 6.20 -5.19 15.36
N ASN A 7 7.37 -4.72 14.96
CA ASN A 7 7.49 -3.50 14.19
C ASN A 7 7.29 -3.80 12.70
N CYS A 8 6.53 -2.94 12.01
CA CYS A 8 6.33 -3.00 10.58
C CYS A 8 7.66 -2.75 9.86
N PRO A 9 8.09 -3.60 8.91
CA PRO A 9 9.33 -3.37 8.17
C PRO A 9 9.27 -2.17 7.23
N ASN A 10 8.07 -1.74 6.82
CA ASN A 10 7.90 -0.60 5.90
C ASN A 10 7.95 0.76 6.62
N CYS A 11 7.14 0.92 7.69
CA CYS A 11 7.01 2.22 8.38
C CYS A 11 7.55 2.23 9.82
N GLY A 12 8.04 1.11 10.35
CA GLY A 12 8.56 0.99 11.71
C GLY A 12 7.52 0.93 12.83
N ARG A 13 6.22 1.13 12.53
CA ARG A 13 5.14 1.15 13.54
C ARG A 13 4.94 -0.21 14.21
N LEU A 14 4.64 -0.20 15.51
CA LEU A 14 4.24 -1.39 16.24
C LEU A 14 2.84 -1.85 15.81
N PHE A 15 2.70 -3.14 15.52
CA PHE A 15 1.44 -3.78 15.17
C PHE A 15 1.37 -5.20 15.70
N ALA A 16 0.15 -5.72 15.89
CA ALA A 16 -0.07 -7.11 16.25
C ALA A 16 0.09 -8.00 15.01
N LYS A 17 1.16 -8.79 14.98
CA LYS A 17 1.45 -9.72 13.89
C LYS A 17 0.43 -10.86 13.94
N LYS A 18 -0.34 -10.98 12.87
CA LYS A 18 -1.23 -12.12 12.60
C LYS A 18 -0.54 -13.09 11.63
N PRO A 19 -0.86 -14.40 11.65
CA PRO A 19 -0.37 -15.33 10.63
C PRO A 19 -0.72 -14.83 9.22
N GLY A 20 0.27 -14.77 8.33
CA GLY A 20 0.11 -14.28 6.96
C GLY A 20 0.24 -12.76 6.76
N VAL A 21 0.28 -11.96 7.83
CA VAL A 21 0.41 -10.49 7.75
C VAL A 21 1.82 -10.05 8.11
N VAL A 22 2.50 -9.38 7.18
CA VAL A 22 3.89 -8.89 7.33
C VAL A 22 3.98 -7.37 7.52
N LEU A 23 2.97 -6.63 7.08
CA LEU A 23 2.88 -5.17 7.19
C LEU A 23 1.82 -4.78 8.21
N CYS A 24 1.96 -3.59 8.80
CA CYS A 24 0.90 -3.05 9.65
C CYS A 24 -0.35 -2.71 8.80
N PRO A 25 -1.55 -2.70 9.40
CA PRO A 25 -2.79 -2.41 8.68
C PRO A 25 -2.71 -1.09 7.91
N VAL A 26 -2.10 -0.05 8.48
CA VAL A 26 -1.92 1.25 7.82
C VAL A 26 -1.11 1.15 6.53
N CYS A 27 -0.04 0.36 6.51
CA CYS A 27 0.76 0.19 5.28
C CYS A 27 -0.01 -0.59 4.22
N ILE A 28 -0.81 -1.58 4.63
CA ILE A 28 -1.64 -2.37 3.72
C ILE A 28 -2.74 -1.49 3.13
N ASP A 29 -3.41 -0.69 3.96
CA ASP A 29 -4.45 0.23 3.53
C ASP A 29 -3.90 1.29 2.57
N ASN A 30 -2.73 1.87 2.87
CA ASN A 30 -2.07 2.81 1.96
C ASN A 30 -1.73 2.18 0.60
N GLU A 31 -1.24 0.94 0.59
CA GLU A 31 -0.89 0.23 -0.65
C GLU A 31 -2.13 -0.03 -1.51
N GLU A 32 -3.26 -0.35 -0.88
CA GLU A 32 -4.55 -0.47 -1.56
C GLU A 32 -5.04 0.89 -2.09
N GLU A 33 -4.94 1.97 -1.31
CA GLU A 33 -5.28 3.32 -1.77
C GLU A 33 -4.47 3.73 -3.00
N ASP A 34 -3.17 3.48 -2.97
CA ASP A 34 -2.25 3.78 -4.07
C ASP A 34 -2.56 2.93 -5.30
N PHE A 35 -2.86 1.64 -5.12
CA PHE A 35 -3.32 0.77 -6.19
C PHE A 35 -4.62 1.27 -6.83
N GLN A 36 -5.60 1.69 -6.03
CA GLN A 36 -6.85 2.23 -6.55
C GLN A 36 -6.62 3.54 -7.33
N LYS A 37 -5.76 4.45 -6.85
CA LYS A 37 -5.40 5.68 -7.57
C LYS A 37 -4.83 5.37 -8.96
N VAL A 38 -3.83 4.48 -9.01
CA VAL A 38 -3.19 4.07 -10.27
C VAL A 38 -4.19 3.38 -11.18
N LYS A 39 -5.00 2.47 -10.64
CA LYS A 39 -6.02 1.75 -11.40
C LYS A 39 -7.04 2.71 -12.01
N SER A 40 -7.63 3.62 -11.22
CA SER A 40 -8.58 4.61 -11.72
C SER A 40 -7.96 5.48 -12.81
N PHE A 41 -6.73 5.94 -12.60
CA PHE A 41 -6.03 6.75 -13.59
C PHE A 41 -5.81 6.01 -14.93
N LEU A 42 -5.42 4.72 -14.86
CA LEU A 42 -5.25 3.87 -16.05
C LEU A 42 -6.57 3.55 -16.74
N TRP A 43 -7.68 3.45 -16.00
CA TRP A 43 -9.01 3.26 -16.56
C TRP A 43 -9.47 4.49 -17.37
N ASP A 44 -9.20 5.70 -16.86
CA ASP A 44 -9.55 6.95 -17.54
C ASP A 44 -8.58 7.28 -18.69
N ASN A 45 -7.32 6.86 -18.59
CA ASN A 45 -6.26 7.14 -19.58
C ASN A 45 -5.58 5.85 -20.06
N PRO A 46 -6.28 5.02 -20.86
CA PRO A 46 -5.69 3.82 -21.44
C PRO A 46 -4.50 4.21 -22.33
N ASN A 47 -3.35 3.53 -22.16
CA ASN A 47 -2.04 3.82 -22.76
C ASN A 47 -1.19 4.92 -22.10
N SER A 48 -1.50 5.35 -20.88
CA SER A 48 -0.55 6.18 -20.12
C SER A 48 0.75 5.43 -19.81
N THR A 49 1.89 6.10 -19.92
CA THR A 49 3.19 5.55 -19.54
C THR A 49 3.37 5.58 -18.03
N ILE A 50 4.26 4.72 -17.51
CA ILE A 50 4.58 4.64 -16.07
C ILE A 50 5.00 6.01 -15.51
N GLU A 51 5.74 6.81 -16.28
CA GLU A 51 6.16 8.16 -15.90
C GLU A 51 4.97 9.10 -15.66
N VAL A 52 3.97 9.07 -16.56
CA VAL A 52 2.77 9.91 -16.44
C VAL A 52 1.90 9.46 -15.28
N VAL A 53 1.79 8.14 -15.07
CA VAL A 53 1.08 7.59 -13.90
C VAL A 53 1.76 8.10 -12.63
N HIS A 54 3.08 7.94 -12.49
CA HIS A 54 3.84 8.41 -11.33
C HIS A 54 3.67 9.91 -11.07
N GLU A 55 3.79 10.74 -12.13
CA GLU A 55 3.63 12.19 -12.02
C GLU A 55 2.21 12.60 -11.58
N LYS A 56 1.19 11.89 -12.05
CA LYS A 56 -0.21 12.24 -11.78
C LYS A 56 -0.76 11.66 -10.48
N THR A 57 -0.34 10.45 -10.10
CA THR A 57 -0.84 9.78 -8.89
C THR A 57 0.06 10.01 -7.68
N GLY A 58 1.33 10.38 -7.89
CA GLY A 58 2.31 10.59 -6.81
C GLY A 58 2.70 9.30 -6.08
N VAL A 59 2.42 8.15 -6.71
CA VAL A 59 2.72 6.79 -6.25
C VAL A 59 3.93 6.28 -7.00
#